data_AF-V5IBL2-F1
#
_entry.id   AF-V5IBL2-F1
#
_cell.length_a   1.000
_cell.length_b   1.000
_cell.length_c   1.000
_cell.angle_alpha   90.00
_cell.angle_beta   90.00
_cell.angle_gamma   90.00
#
_symmetry.space_group_name_H-M   'P 1'
#
loop_
_entity.id
_entity.type
_entity.pdbx_description
1 polymer ?
#
loop_
_entity_poly.entity_id
_entity_poly.type
_entity_poly.pdbx_seq_one_letter_code
_entity_poly.pdbx_strand_id
1 'polypeptide(L)'
;MRLLSAIWVVVGHSAIAFGNSSARRIDILLFFDDIFGCVVTAAFLSVDTFFFLSGFLLAYNIQQQKRNRFIVAVMGIIQRHIRTTIPMLFVISWFYLVPVIASGPGVIEMMNRFYDEMDDHWYELIFQVRNFGKGLDNTGCFQHLWYISTDFQLFLVALLIFTCFKGKPWTMICVFGV
;
A
#
# COMPACT_ATOMS: atom_id res chain seq x y z
N MET A 1 11.85 7.72 8.27
CA MET A 1 10.43 8.14 8.17
C MET A 1 9.60 7.21 7.31
N ARG A 2 9.82 7.10 5.98
CA ARG A 2 8.98 6.23 5.11
C ARG A 2 8.90 4.76 5.53
N LEU A 3 10.00 4.17 5.97
CA LEU A 3 10.03 2.78 6.46
C LEU A 3 9.16 2.64 7.73
N LEU A 4 9.26 3.58 8.67
CA LEU A 4 8.51 3.55 9.91
C LEU A 4 7.00 3.71 9.65
N SER A 5 6.62 4.62 8.75
CA SER A 5 5.22 4.75 8.32
C SER A 5 4.71 3.48 7.66
N ALA A 6 5.48 2.87 6.74
CA ALA A 6 5.08 1.62 6.09
C ALA A 6 4.93 0.46 7.09
N ILE A 7 5.86 0.31 8.03
CA ILE A 7 5.75 -0.70 9.11
C ILE A 7 4.50 -0.44 9.93
N TRP A 8 4.24 0.81 10.31
CA TRP A 8 3.08 1.15 11.13
C TRP A 8 1.76 0.86 10.42
N VAL A 9 1.66 1.13 9.11
CA VAL A 9 0.48 0.76 8.30
C VAL A 9 0.24 -0.75 8.32
N VAL A 10 1.30 -1.55 8.14
CA VAL A 10 1.21 -3.03 8.15
C VAL A 10 0.78 -3.53 9.52
N VAL A 11 1.35 -2.99 10.61
CA VAL A 11 0.98 -3.32 11.99
C VAL A 11 -0.50 -3.00 12.26
N GLY A 12 -0.98 -1.82 11.84
CA GLY A 12 -2.37 -1.41 11.99
C GLY A 12 -3.35 -2.40 11.35
N HIS A 13 -3.11 -2.75 10.08
CA HIS A 13 -3.98 -3.68 9.36
C HIS A 13 -3.89 -5.11 9.89
N SER A 14 -2.69 -5.55 10.31
CA SER A 14 -2.50 -6.89 10.85
C SER A 14 -3.27 -7.05 12.17
N ALA A 15 -3.17 -6.08 13.07
CA ALA A 15 -3.87 -6.10 14.35
C ALA A 15 -5.40 -6.17 14.18
N ILE A 16 -5.96 -5.42 13.22
CA ILE A 16 -7.39 -5.45 12.91
C ILE A 16 -7.81 -6.80 12.30
N ALA A 17 -7.03 -7.34 11.36
CA ALA A 17 -7.32 -8.62 10.71
C ALA A 17 -7.29 -9.81 11.69
N PHE A 18 -6.30 -9.84 12.60
CA PHE A 18 -6.21 -10.85 13.66
C PHE A 18 -7.32 -10.69 14.71
N GLY A 19 -7.67 -9.46 15.07
CA GLY A 19 -8.77 -9.18 16.00
C GLY A 19 -10.12 -9.70 15.48
N ASN A 20 -10.42 -9.49 14.19
CA ASN A 20 -11.67 -9.92 13.56
C ASN A 20 -11.80 -11.44 13.37
N SER A 21 -10.68 -12.16 13.30
CA SER A 21 -10.65 -13.62 13.10
C SER A 21 -10.63 -14.41 14.43
N SER A 22 -10.48 -13.72 15.56
CA SER A 22 -10.47 -14.34 16.88
C SER A 22 -11.89 -14.52 17.40
N ALA A 23 -12.22 -15.70 17.95
CA ALA A 23 -13.56 -16.07 18.43
C ALA A 23 -14.16 -15.18 19.55
N ARG A 24 -13.43 -14.15 20.01
CA ARG A 24 -13.82 -13.26 21.10
C ARG A 24 -14.00 -11.82 20.60
N ARG A 25 -15.10 -11.58 19.89
CA ARG A 25 -15.49 -10.24 19.38
C ARG A 25 -15.62 -9.16 20.46
N ILE A 26 -15.77 -9.55 21.73
CA ILE A 26 -15.86 -8.64 22.89
C ILE A 26 -14.50 -7.96 23.18
N ASP A 27 -13.36 -8.57 22.83
CA ASP A 27 -12.04 -7.98 23.07
C ASP A 27 -11.71 -6.84 22.10
N ILE A 28 -12.39 -6.76 20.95
CA ILE A 28 -12.13 -5.71 19.94
C ILE A 28 -12.56 -4.33 20.48
N LEU A 29 -13.71 -4.24 21.15
CA LEU A 29 -14.20 -2.97 21.72
C LEU A 29 -13.27 -2.50 22.86
N LEU A 30 -12.79 -3.43 23.69
CA LEU A 30 -11.82 -3.14 24.75
C LEU A 30 -10.44 -2.75 24.17
N PHE A 31 -10.06 -3.28 23.01
CA PHE A 31 -8.84 -2.88 22.31
C PHE A 31 -8.89 -1.41 21.89
N PHE A 32 -10.04 -0.90 21.42
CA PHE A 32 -10.19 0.52 21.05
C PHE A 32 -10.14 1.48 22.25
N ASP A 33 -10.44 1.01 23.47
CA ASP A 33 -10.39 1.82 24.70
C ASP A 33 -8.97 1.91 25.30
N ASP A 34 -8.06 1.03 24.90
CA ASP A 34 -6.67 1.04 25.37
C ASP A 34 -5.80 2.01 24.55
N ILE A 35 -4.81 2.63 25.21
CA ILE A 35 -3.84 3.54 24.58
C ILE A 35 -3.10 2.80 23.45
N PHE A 36 -2.82 1.51 23.63
CA PHE A 36 -2.17 0.70 22.61
C PHE A 36 -3.04 0.55 21.36
N GLY A 37 -4.35 0.31 21.50
CA GLY A 37 -5.25 0.23 20.35
C GLY A 37 -5.49 1.57 19.67
N CYS A 38 -5.51 2.67 20.43
CA CYS A 38 -5.47 4.03 19.87
C CYS A 38 -4.23 4.26 18.98
N VAL A 39 -3.04 3.80 19.43
CA VAL A 39 -1.79 3.94 18.65
C VAL A 39 -1.80 3.04 17.40
N VAL A 40 -2.37 1.84 17.49
CA VAL A 40 -2.48 0.92 16.34
C VAL A 40 -3.47 1.45 15.30
N THR A 41 -4.59 2.03 15.73
CA THR A 41 -5.61 2.60 14.83
C THR A 41 -5.16 3.93 14.22
N ALA A 42 -4.32 4.70 14.93
CA ALA A 42 -3.64 5.87 14.35
C ALA A 42 -2.73 5.53 13.15
N ALA A 43 -2.44 4.25 12.88
CA ALA A 43 -1.72 3.82 11.68
C ALA A 43 -2.36 4.30 10.37
N PHE A 44 -3.70 4.48 10.33
CA PHE A 44 -4.38 5.03 9.16
C PHE A 44 -3.92 6.45 8.82
N LEU A 45 -3.66 7.28 9.85
CA LEU A 45 -3.13 8.64 9.66
C LEU A 45 -1.69 8.63 9.12
N SER A 46 -0.94 7.54 9.36
CA SER A 46 0.42 7.40 8.86
C SER A 46 0.48 7.22 7.33
N VAL A 47 -0.62 6.77 6.71
CA VAL A 47 -0.75 6.62 5.26
C VAL A 47 -0.65 7.98 4.56
N ASP A 48 -1.30 9.02 5.10
CA ASP A 48 -1.27 10.37 4.53
C ASP A 48 0.15 10.95 4.54
N THR A 49 0.87 10.73 5.65
CA THR A 49 2.27 11.16 5.78
C THR A 49 3.16 10.41 4.79
N PHE A 50 2.90 9.12 4.59
CA PHE A 50 3.62 8.31 3.60
C PHE A 50 3.40 8.84 2.18
N PHE A 51 2.15 9.12 1.78
CA PHE A 51 1.84 9.68 0.46
C PHE A 51 2.42 11.07 0.25
N PHE A 52 2.35 11.94 1.26
CA PHE A 52 2.97 13.27 1.20
C PHE A 52 4.48 13.18 0.98
N LEU A 53 5.17 12.36 1.78
CA LEU A 53 6.61 12.16 1.62
C LEU A 53 6.93 11.56 0.25
N SER A 54 6.12 10.60 -0.23
CA SER A 54 6.18 10.00 -1.57
C SER A 54 6.20 11.05 -2.68
N GLY A 55 5.22 11.95 -2.68
CA GLY A 55 5.11 13.05 -3.65
C GLY A 55 6.23 14.09 -3.53
N PHE A 56 6.59 14.49 -2.31
CA PHE A 56 7.63 15.50 -2.07
C PHE A 56 8.99 15.10 -2.65
N LEU A 57 9.45 13.87 -2.40
CA LEU A 57 10.73 13.42 -2.95
C LEU A 57 10.66 13.21 -4.47
N LEU A 58 9.49 12.85 -5.03
CA LEU A 58 9.35 12.79 -6.48
C LEU A 58 9.57 14.17 -7.10
N ALA A 59 8.90 15.19 -6.55
CA ALA A 59 9.05 16.57 -6.99
C ALA A 59 10.51 17.03 -6.91
N TYR A 60 11.15 16.80 -5.77
CA TYR A 60 12.55 17.15 -5.52
C TYR A 60 13.50 16.46 -6.53
N ASN A 61 13.31 15.16 -6.77
CA ASN A 61 14.16 14.43 -7.71
C ASN A 61 13.96 14.90 -9.16
N ILE A 62 12.71 15.07 -9.62
CA ILE A 62 12.42 15.51 -11.00
C ILE A 62 12.95 16.93 -11.27
N GLN A 63 12.94 17.79 -10.25
CA GLN A 63 13.48 19.15 -10.36
C GLN A 63 14.98 19.15 -10.64
N GLN A 64 15.74 18.22 -10.05
CA GLN A 64 17.19 18.10 -10.27
C GLN A 64 17.57 17.40 -11.58
N GLN A 65 16.63 16.68 -12.21
CA GLN A 65 16.90 15.97 -13.46
C GLN A 65 16.98 16.92 -14.67
N LYS A 66 18.15 16.88 -15.33
CA LYS A 66 18.44 17.62 -16.59
C LYS A 66 18.28 16.76 -17.85
N ARG A 67 18.09 15.43 -17.72
CA ARG A 67 17.92 14.50 -18.83
C ARG A 67 16.55 14.64 -19.50
N ASN A 68 16.38 14.07 -20.69
CA ASN A 68 15.11 14.00 -21.41
C ASN A 68 13.99 13.48 -20.48
N ARG A 69 12.92 14.28 -20.36
CA ARG A 69 11.79 14.06 -19.46
C ARG A 69 11.09 12.74 -19.71
N PHE A 70 10.93 12.36 -20.98
CA PHE A 70 10.25 11.12 -21.37
C PHE A 70 11.04 9.89 -20.91
N ILE A 71 12.36 9.90 -21.13
CA ILE A 71 13.24 8.80 -20.72
C ILE A 71 13.25 8.66 -19.20
N VAL A 72 13.39 9.78 -18.47
CA VAL A 72 13.36 9.79 -17.00
C VAL A 72 12.02 9.28 -16.47
N ALA A 73 10.91 9.67 -17.09
CA ALA A 73 9.58 9.21 -16.71
C ALA A 73 9.41 7.71 -16.91
N VAL A 74 9.71 7.20 -18.11
CA VAL A 74 9.59 5.76 -18.43
C VAL A 74 10.50 4.91 -17.53
N MET A 75 11.77 5.31 -17.39
CA MET A 75 12.70 4.60 -16.49
C MET A 75 12.21 4.64 -15.03
N GLY A 76 11.71 5.79 -14.57
CA GLY A 76 11.17 5.95 -13.22
C GLY A 76 9.96 5.03 -12.96
N ILE A 77 9.05 4.89 -13.94
CA ILE A 77 7.91 3.98 -13.85
C ILE A 77 8.37 2.54 -13.72
N ILE A 78 9.24 2.07 -14.62
CA ILE A 78 9.73 0.69 -14.63
C ILE A 78 10.47 0.38 -13.33
N GLN A 79 11.40 1.25 -12.93
CA GLN A 79 12.19 1.05 -11.71
C GLN A 79 11.32 1.04 -10.47
N ARG A 80 10.32 1.93 -10.37
CA ARG A 80 9.41 1.96 -9.22
C ARG A 80 8.53 0.72 -9.20
N HIS A 81 8.00 0.31 -10.34
CA HIS A 81 7.18 -0.88 -10.44
C HIS A 81 7.95 -2.13 -10.01
N ILE A 82 9.16 -2.34 -10.53
CA ILE A 82 10.04 -3.46 -10.15
C ILE A 82 10.38 -3.40 -8.65
N ARG A 83 10.78 -2.23 -8.15
CA ARG A 83 11.18 -2.05 -6.74
C ARG A 83 10.06 -2.39 -5.76
N THR A 84 8.81 -2.19 -6.14
CA THR A 84 7.65 -2.39 -5.25
C THR A 84 7.00 -3.75 -5.46
N THR A 85 6.78 -4.15 -6.72
CA THR A 85 6.08 -5.40 -7.06
C THR A 85 6.93 -6.63 -6.74
N ILE A 86 8.25 -6.61 -6.96
CA ILE A 86 9.10 -7.79 -6.69
C ILE A 86 9.11 -8.17 -5.21
N PRO A 87 9.38 -7.25 -4.26
CA PRO A 87 9.33 -7.60 -2.83
C PRO A 87 7.94 -8.06 -2.38
N MET A 88 6.86 -7.47 -2.93
CA MET A 88 5.49 -7.88 -2.64
C MET A 88 5.24 -9.34 -3.08
N LEU A 89 5.59 -9.68 -4.32
CA LEU A 89 5.45 -11.05 -4.84
C LEU A 89 6.31 -12.05 -4.06
N PHE A 90 7.49 -11.65 -3.60
CA PHE A 90 8.33 -12.49 -2.75
C PHE A 90 7.63 -12.82 -1.42
N VAL A 91 7.01 -11.83 -0.76
CA VAL A 91 6.24 -12.05 0.48
C VAL A 91 5.02 -12.94 0.22
N ILE A 92 4.27 -12.69 -0.86
CA ILE A 92 3.13 -13.54 -1.25
C ILE A 92 3.58 -14.98 -1.51
N SER A 93 4.72 -15.17 -2.17
CA SER A 93 5.29 -16.50 -2.42
C SER A 93 5.64 -17.23 -1.12
N TRP A 94 6.12 -16.49 -0.11
CA TRP A 94 6.41 -17.05 1.21
C TRP A 94 5.15 -17.55 1.93
N PHE A 95 3.98 -16.94 1.69
CA PHE A 95 2.72 -17.39 2.30
C PHE A 95 2.33 -18.82 1.89
N TYR A 96 2.73 -19.30 0.70
CA TYR A 96 2.54 -20.69 0.30
C TYR A 96 3.30 -21.71 1.18
N LEU A 97 4.33 -21.26 1.92
CA LEU A 97 5.10 -22.12 2.84
C LEU A 97 4.51 -22.17 4.26
N VAL A 98 3.54 -21.31 4.58
CA VAL A 98 2.93 -21.25 5.93
C VAL A 98 2.34 -22.58 6.39
N PRO A 99 1.63 -23.37 5.56
CA PRO A 99 1.07 -24.67 5.97
C PRO A 99 2.13 -25.70 6.39
N VAL A 100 3.38 -25.52 5.95
CA VAL A 100 4.49 -26.43 6.30
C VAL A 100 5.01 -26.17 7.72
N ILE A 101 4.94 -24.92 8.18
CA ILE A 101 5.54 -24.48 9.44
C ILE A 101 4.51 -24.22 10.55
N ALA A 102 3.24 -24.10 10.21
CA ALA A 102 2.17 -23.81 11.16
C ALA A 102 0.91 -24.64 10.87
N SER A 103 0.26 -25.13 11.92
CA SER A 103 -0.97 -25.91 11.85
C SER A 103 -1.97 -25.43 12.90
N GLY A 104 -3.24 -25.26 12.51
CA GLY A 104 -4.31 -24.90 13.43
C GLY A 104 -5.54 -24.34 12.71
N PRO A 105 -6.71 -24.25 13.38
CA PRO A 105 -7.95 -23.78 12.77
C PRO A 105 -7.86 -22.35 12.21
N GLY A 106 -7.16 -21.44 12.91
CA GLY A 106 -6.91 -20.09 12.41
C GLY A 106 -5.99 -20.03 11.20
N VAL A 107 -5.04 -20.98 11.08
CA VAL A 107 -4.17 -21.08 9.89
C VAL A 107 -4.98 -21.57 8.68
N ILE A 108 -5.89 -22.53 8.88
CA ILE A 108 -6.77 -23.04 7.81
C ILE A 108 -7.67 -21.90 7.29
N GLU A 109 -8.31 -21.14 8.18
CA GLU A 109 -9.15 -20.01 7.78
C GLU A 109 -8.36 -18.93 7.02
N MET A 110 -7.17 -18.59 7.52
CA MET A 110 -6.27 -17.64 6.86
C MET A 110 -5.82 -18.13 5.47
N MET A 111 -5.48 -19.42 5.34
CA MET A 111 -5.04 -19.99 4.08
C MET A 111 -6.17 -20.08 3.05
N ASN A 112 -7.40 -20.39 3.47
CA ASN A 112 -8.56 -20.35 2.57
C ASN A 112 -8.76 -18.94 1.99
N ARG A 113 -8.75 -17.91 2.85
CA ARG A 113 -8.84 -16.51 2.39
C ARG A 113 -7.69 -16.12 1.47
N PHE A 114 -6.48 -16.62 1.75
CA PHE A 114 -5.31 -16.39 0.90
C PHE A 114 -5.48 -17.02 -0.48
N TYR A 115 -5.89 -18.29 -0.56
CA TYR A 115 -6.09 -18.97 -1.84
C TYR A 115 -7.22 -18.34 -2.65
N ASP A 116 -8.36 -18.04 -2.03
CA ASP A 116 -9.48 -17.35 -2.69
C ASP A 116 -9.02 -16.00 -3.27
N GLU A 117 -8.23 -15.22 -2.51
CA GLU A 117 -7.71 -13.94 -2.99
C GLU A 117 -6.71 -14.11 -4.14
N MET A 118 -5.85 -15.13 -4.09
CA MET A 118 -4.87 -15.38 -5.15
C MET A 118 -5.51 -15.94 -6.42
N ASP A 119 -6.60 -16.69 -6.33
CA ASP A 119 -7.30 -17.21 -7.50
C ASP A 119 -8.05 -16.09 -8.24
N ASP A 120 -8.74 -15.22 -7.50
CA ASP A 120 -9.62 -14.20 -8.10
C ASP A 120 -8.95 -12.84 -8.34
N HIS A 121 -7.92 -12.47 -7.57
CA HIS A 121 -7.41 -11.09 -7.53
C HIS A 121 -5.88 -10.93 -7.72
N TRP A 122 -5.13 -11.99 -8.06
CA TRP A 122 -3.67 -11.91 -8.25
C TRP A 122 -3.23 -10.83 -9.25
N TYR A 123 -4.00 -10.62 -10.32
CA TYR A 123 -3.68 -9.66 -11.37
C TYR A 123 -3.75 -8.21 -10.86
N GLU A 124 -4.63 -7.93 -9.91
CA GLU A 124 -4.80 -6.59 -9.34
C GLU A 124 -3.56 -6.14 -8.57
N LEU A 125 -2.86 -7.09 -7.95
CA LEU A 125 -1.59 -6.87 -7.23
C LEU A 125 -0.45 -6.57 -8.20
N ILE A 126 -0.37 -7.31 -9.31
CA ILE A 126 0.66 -7.11 -10.33
C ILE A 126 0.44 -5.77 -11.03
N PHE A 127 -0.78 -5.45 -11.45
CA PHE A 127 -1.07 -4.20 -12.13
C PHE A 127 -1.18 -2.99 -11.20
N GLN A 128 -1.06 -3.20 -9.88
CA GLN A 128 -1.16 -2.13 -8.88
C GLN A 128 -2.52 -1.39 -8.97
N VAL A 129 -3.62 -2.14 -9.14
CA VAL A 129 -5.01 -1.64 -9.25
C VAL A 129 -5.92 -2.16 -8.15
N ARG A 130 -5.36 -2.81 -7.13
CA ARG A 130 -6.12 -3.44 -6.05
C ARG A 130 -7.03 -2.51 -5.27
N ASN A 131 -6.70 -1.22 -5.20
CA ASN A 131 -7.55 -0.23 -4.55
C ASN A 131 -8.92 -0.01 -5.22
N PHE A 132 -9.15 -0.55 -6.42
CA PHE A 132 -10.44 -0.51 -7.11
C PHE A 132 -11.13 -1.88 -7.20
N GLY A 133 -10.44 -2.94 -6.76
CA GLY A 133 -10.94 -4.31 -6.84
C GLY A 133 -12.04 -4.60 -5.81
N LYS A 134 -12.87 -5.59 -6.12
CA LYS A 134 -13.90 -6.08 -5.19
C LYS A 134 -13.30 -6.80 -3.97
N GLY A 135 -12.02 -7.17 -4.02
CA GLY A 135 -11.28 -7.80 -2.89
C GLY A 135 -10.96 -6.86 -1.71
N LEU A 136 -11.54 -5.65 -1.68
CA LEU A 136 -11.53 -4.74 -0.53
C LEU A 136 -12.59 -5.08 0.52
N ASP A 137 -13.55 -5.94 0.17
CA ASP A 137 -14.45 -6.55 1.14
C ASP A 137 -13.58 -7.19 2.24
N ASN A 138 -13.94 -7.04 3.52
CA ASN A 138 -13.09 -7.35 4.69
C ASN A 138 -12.66 -8.83 4.88
N THR A 139 -12.64 -9.60 3.80
CA THR A 139 -12.39 -11.01 3.68
C THR A 139 -10.99 -11.34 3.12
N GLY A 140 -10.31 -10.40 2.45
CA GLY A 140 -8.98 -10.62 1.88
C GLY A 140 -7.87 -10.81 2.94
N CYS A 141 -6.90 -11.68 2.67
CA CYS A 141 -5.70 -11.91 3.48
C CYS A 141 -4.73 -10.71 3.44
N PHE A 142 -4.65 -10.00 2.32
CA PHE A 142 -3.65 -8.94 2.13
C PHE A 142 -4.19 -7.52 2.12
N GLN A 143 -5.34 -7.22 2.74
CA GLN A 143 -6.04 -5.95 2.54
C GLN A 143 -5.13 -4.72 2.52
N HIS A 144 -4.14 -4.67 3.42
CA HIS A 144 -3.13 -3.62 3.52
C HIS A 144 -2.36 -3.32 2.22
N LEU A 145 -2.29 -4.17 1.20
CA LEU A 145 -1.58 -3.83 -0.04
C LEU A 145 -2.31 -2.77 -0.89
N TRP A 146 -3.54 -2.37 -0.53
CA TRP A 146 -4.27 -1.29 -1.19
C TRP A 146 -3.43 0.01 -1.27
N TYR A 147 -2.72 0.37 -0.20
CA TYR A 147 -1.96 1.63 -0.18
C TYR A 147 -0.75 1.57 -1.11
N ILE A 148 -0.22 0.37 -1.38
CA ILE A 148 0.90 0.18 -2.31
C ILE A 148 0.45 0.46 -3.74
N SER A 149 -0.72 -0.07 -4.11
CA SER A 149 -1.35 0.24 -5.40
C SER A 149 -1.65 1.73 -5.54
N THR A 150 -2.23 2.35 -4.50
CA THR A 150 -2.49 3.79 -4.46
C THR A 150 -1.21 4.62 -4.59
N ASP A 151 -0.12 4.25 -3.91
CA ASP A 151 1.16 4.96 -4.00
C ASP A 151 1.76 4.92 -5.42
N PHE A 152 1.62 3.78 -6.11
CA PHE A 152 2.04 3.67 -7.51
C PHE A 152 1.20 4.56 -8.43
N GLN A 153 -0.12 4.58 -8.25
CA GLN A 153 -1.03 5.43 -9.03
C GLN A 153 -0.79 6.92 -8.79
N LEU A 154 -0.65 7.33 -7.53
CA LEU A 154 -0.32 8.70 -7.17
C LEU A 154 1.03 9.12 -7.76
N PHE A 155 2.01 8.21 -7.83
CA PHE A 155 3.25 8.48 -8.53
C PHE A 155 3.07 8.70 -10.02
N LEU A 156 2.24 7.91 -10.71
CA LEU A 156 1.96 8.12 -12.13
C LEU A 156 1.31 9.48 -12.37
N VAL A 157 0.29 9.82 -11.56
CA VAL A 157 -0.40 11.12 -11.63
C VAL A 157 0.59 12.27 -11.38
N ALA A 158 1.37 12.19 -10.31
CA ALA A 158 2.34 13.22 -9.98
C ALA A 158 3.43 13.35 -11.07
N LEU A 159 3.90 12.24 -11.64
CA LEU A 159 4.87 12.24 -12.74
C LEU A 159 4.29 12.90 -14.00
N LEU A 160 3.02 12.65 -14.33
CA LEU A 160 2.33 13.32 -15.44
C LEU A 160 2.21 14.83 -15.19
N ILE A 161 1.80 15.23 -13.98
CA ILE A 161 1.72 16.64 -13.61
C ILE A 161 3.10 17.30 -13.76
N PHE A 162 4.16 16.72 -13.18
CA PHE A 162 5.49 17.31 -13.26
C PHE A 162 6.06 17.32 -14.68
N THR A 163 5.79 16.31 -15.49
CA THR A 163 6.29 16.29 -16.88
C THR A 163 5.58 17.32 -17.78
N CYS A 164 4.27 17.51 -17.60
CA CYS A 164 3.46 18.47 -18.36
C CYS A 164 3.67 19.93 -17.91
N PHE A 165 3.80 20.19 -16.60
CA PHE A 165 3.83 21.55 -16.03
C PHE A 165 5.24 22.06 -15.68
N LYS A 166 6.32 21.31 -15.98
CA LYS A 166 7.71 21.74 -15.70
C LYS A 166 8.05 23.05 -16.42
N GLY A 167 8.26 24.11 -15.63
CA GLY A 167 8.56 25.47 -16.07
C GLY A 167 7.38 26.45 -16.01
N LYS A 168 6.18 25.99 -15.60
CA LYS A 168 4.98 26.82 -15.47
C LYS A 168 4.34 26.66 -14.07
N PRO A 169 5.00 27.14 -13.00
CA PRO A 169 4.51 26.96 -11.62
C PRO A 169 3.16 27.64 -11.40
N TRP A 170 2.93 28.80 -12.01
CA TRP A 170 1.66 29.54 -11.90
C TRP A 170 0.46 28.78 -12.46
N THR A 171 0.60 28.11 -13.61
CA THR A 171 -0.50 27.28 -14.15
C THR A 171 -0.79 26.07 -13.27
N MET A 172 0.22 25.50 -12.61
CA MET A 172 0.03 24.39 -11.68
C MET A 172 -0.72 24.87 -10.43
N ILE A 173 -0.37 26.04 -9.88
CA ILE A 173 -1.05 26.64 -8.74
C ILE A 173 -2.49 27.03 -9.09
N CYS A 174 -2.76 27.58 -10.28
CA CYS A 174 -4.13 27.93 -10.68
C CYS A 174 -5.04 26.72 -10.92
N VAL A 175 -4.48 25.58 -11.33
CA VAL A 175 -5.26 24.35 -11.61
C VAL A 175 -5.46 23.50 -10.35
N PHE A 176 -4.49 23.46 -9.45
CA PHE A 176 -4.49 22.57 -8.28
C PHE A 176 -4.52 23.30 -6.93
N GLY A 177 -4.36 24.62 -6.90
CA GLY A 177 -4.50 25.44 -5.69
C GLY A 177 -5.97 25.75 -5.45
N VAL A 178 -6.61 24.89 -4.66
CA VAL A 178 -7.87 25.19 -3.98
C VAL A 178 -7.54 25.63 -2.56
#